data_AF-A0A5C6YP27-F1
#
_entry.id   AF-A0A5C6YP27-F1
#
_cell.length_a   1.000
_cell.length_b   1.000
_cell.length_c   1.000
_cell.angle_alpha   90.00
_cell.angle_beta   90.00
_cell.angle_gamma   90.00
#
_symmetry.space_group_name_H-M   'P 1'
#
loop_
_entity.id
_entity.type
_entity.pdbx_description
1 polymer ?
#
loop_
_entity_poly.entity_id
_entity_poly.type
_entity_poly.pdbx_seq_one_letter_code
_entity_poly.pdbx_strand_id
1 'polypeptide(L)'
;MRTKILFISLFAILLFQMGCTEPYEIETLNYESVLVVESTITDEMKPQIVKLSKTSTLENPEIIYENNASVSVSSSAGDNFNFSQNSETGFYVSNQPFSAQPNVDYALNIITQDGRRYKSSAVNLTSSVAMDDVYIDRIISPTDNKDGVQILVNTEDLTGNAKYFRYEYEETYKIVAPTPTPYYTELANYNPDNGTYDVILTPREPEVICYSSEISTGITQTTTTELNENRVFRFPVRHLSKLDPKIQTRYSILVKQYVQSVDAFTFYKIVKELGSVESLLSQGQPGYVTGNMVSEANPDEKVLGFFEASSMTSKRIYFNYEDAGLEKPPYFVDCEVLFLDYNDNTVLDNDPDERQILYDLISSNEYQIIGANSRLIYRIVKSECSVCTYFSSNVKPDFWED
;
A
#
# COMPACT_ATOMS: atom_id res chain seq x y z
N MET A 1 28.71 54.20 -29.27
CA MET A 1 27.28 54.43 -28.96
C MET A 1 26.36 53.36 -29.55
N ARG A 2 26.45 53.03 -30.85
CA ARG A 2 25.58 52.02 -31.49
C ARG A 2 25.59 50.63 -30.85
N THR A 3 26.76 50.12 -30.43
CA THR A 3 26.90 48.80 -29.78
C THR A 3 26.27 48.75 -28.38
N LYS A 4 26.32 49.85 -27.61
CA LYS A 4 25.70 49.93 -26.28
C LYS A 4 24.17 49.97 -26.37
N ILE A 5 23.63 50.67 -27.37
CA ILE A 5 22.18 50.72 -27.64
C ILE A 5 21.68 49.33 -28.04
N LEU A 6 22.46 48.58 -28.84
CA LEU A 6 22.13 47.21 -29.25
C LEU A 6 22.09 46.25 -28.06
N PHE A 7 23.06 46.34 -27.14
CA PHE A 7 23.07 45.51 -25.93
C PHE A 7 21.92 45.84 -24.96
N ILE A 8 21.56 47.12 -24.81
CA ILE A 8 20.43 47.53 -23.98
C ILE A 8 19.10 47.06 -24.57
N SER A 9 18.95 47.11 -25.90
CA SER A 9 17.74 46.60 -26.57
C SER A 9 17.66 45.07 -26.55
N LEU A 10 18.79 44.36 -26.63
CA LEU A 10 18.85 42.91 -26.46
C LEU A 10 18.51 42.48 -25.03
N PHE A 11 18.99 43.22 -24.02
CA PHE A 11 18.69 42.97 -22.61
C PHE A 11 17.22 43.28 -22.28
N ALA A 12 16.64 44.33 -22.87
CA ALA A 12 15.22 44.66 -22.73
C ALA A 12 14.31 43.58 -23.35
N ILE A 13 14.68 43.02 -24.51
CA ILE A 13 13.93 41.91 -25.13
C ILE A 13 14.01 40.63 -24.29
N LEU A 14 15.14 40.39 -23.61
CA LEU A 14 15.30 39.24 -22.71
C LEU A 14 14.41 39.35 -21.45
N LEU A 15 14.20 40.57 -20.94
CA LEU A 15 13.33 40.83 -19.78
C LEU A 15 11.84 40.62 -20.06
N PHE A 16 11.39 40.76 -21.32
CA PHE A 16 9.99 40.51 -21.72
C PHE A 16 9.62 39.02 -21.81
N GLN A 17 10.57 38.09 -21.64
CA GLN A 17 10.28 36.65 -21.61
C GLN A 17 10.04 36.08 -20.22
N MET A 18 10.08 36.91 -19.17
CA MET A 18 9.64 36.51 -17.83
C MET A 18 8.12 36.70 -17.70
N GLY A 19 7.36 35.92 -18.46
CA GLY A 19 5.92 35.79 -18.25
C GLY A 19 5.68 34.85 -17.08
N CYS A 20 5.19 35.37 -15.95
CA CYS A 20 4.63 34.52 -14.90
C CYS A 20 3.34 33.92 -15.45
N THR A 21 3.31 32.62 -15.71
CA THR A 21 2.06 31.90 -15.91
C THR A 21 1.41 31.74 -14.53
N GLU A 22 0.28 32.38 -14.30
CA GLU A 22 -0.54 32.06 -13.13
C GLU A 22 -1.04 30.62 -13.30
N PRO A 23 -0.81 29.73 -12.32
CA PRO A 23 -1.37 28.40 -12.36
C PRO A 23 -2.90 28.53 -12.41
N TYR A 24 -3.53 27.85 -13.37
CA TYR A 24 -4.98 27.77 -13.44
C TYR A 24 -5.45 26.88 -12.28
N GLU A 25 -6.05 27.48 -11.26
CA GLU A 25 -6.66 26.74 -10.15
C GLU A 25 -7.93 26.06 -10.67
N ILE A 26 -7.89 24.73 -10.78
CA ILE A 26 -9.07 23.93 -11.13
C ILE A 26 -9.92 23.84 -9.86
N GLU A 27 -11.00 24.62 -9.81
CA GLU A 27 -11.98 24.58 -8.73
C GLU A 27 -13.15 23.65 -9.05
N THR A 28 -13.59 22.90 -8.05
CA THR A 28 -14.77 22.03 -8.10
C THR A 28 -16.05 22.88 -8.11
N LEU A 29 -16.75 22.89 -9.24
CA LEU A 29 -18.05 23.57 -9.37
C LEU A 29 -19.19 22.63 -8.90
N ASN A 30 -19.90 23.03 -7.85
CA ASN A 30 -21.05 22.29 -7.26
C ASN A 30 -20.71 20.91 -6.69
N TYR A 31 -19.94 20.87 -5.61
CA TYR A 31 -19.63 19.65 -4.88
C TYR A 31 -20.88 19.03 -4.20
N GLU A 32 -21.14 17.78 -4.50
CA GLU A 32 -22.10 16.92 -3.80
C GLU A 32 -21.34 15.74 -3.20
N SER A 33 -21.46 15.55 -1.89
CA SER A 33 -20.76 14.47 -1.19
C SER A 33 -21.52 13.15 -1.38
N VAL A 34 -20.91 12.22 -2.10
CA VAL A 34 -21.49 10.93 -2.47
C VAL A 34 -20.92 9.82 -1.59
N LEU A 35 -21.79 8.94 -1.09
CA LEU A 35 -21.37 7.73 -0.35
C LEU A 35 -20.67 6.76 -1.30
N VAL A 36 -19.54 6.23 -0.86
CA VAL A 36 -18.74 5.22 -1.54
C VAL A 36 -18.75 3.94 -0.70
N VAL A 37 -19.09 2.81 -1.34
CA VAL A 37 -19.22 1.51 -0.69
C VAL A 37 -18.32 0.47 -1.38
N GLU A 38 -17.40 -0.11 -0.63
CA GLU A 38 -16.61 -1.25 -1.11
C GLU A 38 -16.81 -2.44 -0.18
N SER A 39 -17.42 -3.51 -0.70
CA SER A 39 -17.58 -4.73 0.09
C SER A 39 -17.72 -5.98 -0.78
N THR A 40 -16.92 -6.98 -0.44
CA THR A 40 -16.98 -8.33 -0.98
C THR A 40 -17.13 -9.29 0.20
N ILE A 41 -18.28 -9.97 0.32
CA ILE A 41 -18.42 -11.10 1.23
C ILE A 41 -17.99 -12.38 0.51
N THR A 42 -17.41 -13.32 1.26
CA THR A 42 -16.81 -14.55 0.71
C THR A 42 -17.37 -15.80 1.35
N ASP A 43 -17.10 -16.95 0.72
CA ASP A 43 -17.36 -18.29 1.26
C ASP A 43 -16.33 -18.74 2.33
N GLU A 44 -15.35 -17.89 2.66
CA GLU A 44 -14.42 -18.10 3.76
C GLU A 44 -15.07 -17.75 5.11
N MET A 45 -14.97 -18.65 6.10
CA MET A 45 -15.52 -18.46 7.45
C MET A 45 -14.65 -17.51 8.26
N LYS A 46 -14.91 -16.20 8.14
CA LYS A 46 -14.17 -15.14 8.84
C LYS A 46 -15.05 -13.91 9.10
N PRO A 47 -14.61 -12.95 9.93
CA PRO A 47 -15.24 -11.64 9.95
C PRO A 47 -15.16 -10.99 8.56
N GLN A 48 -16.31 -10.61 8.01
CA GLN A 48 -16.40 -9.95 6.71
C GLN A 48 -16.25 -8.44 6.88
N ILE A 49 -15.90 -7.73 5.81
CA ILE A 49 -15.55 -6.30 5.86
C ILE A 49 -16.43 -5.50 4.90
N VAL A 50 -16.88 -4.33 5.37
CA VAL A 50 -17.51 -3.28 4.57
C VAL A 50 -16.70 -2.00 4.77
N LYS A 51 -16.23 -1.39 3.68
CA LYS A 51 -15.53 -0.10 3.71
C LYS A 51 -16.49 0.98 3.24
N LEU A 52 -16.65 2.03 4.05
CA LEU A 52 -17.52 3.16 3.75
C LEU A 52 -16.70 4.46 3.77
N SER A 53 -16.82 5.23 2.70
CA SER A 53 -16.17 6.53 2.56
C SER A 53 -17.06 7.51 1.79
N LYS A 54 -16.61 8.74 1.61
CA LYS A 54 -17.25 9.75 0.77
C LYS A 54 -16.27 10.25 -0.28
N THR A 55 -16.83 10.70 -1.40
CA THR A 55 -16.08 11.53 -2.35
C THR A 55 -15.48 12.74 -1.65
N SER A 56 -14.30 13.14 -2.08
CA SER A 56 -13.63 14.37 -1.67
C SER A 56 -13.50 15.32 -2.87
N THR A 57 -13.04 16.55 -2.66
CA THR A 57 -12.89 17.51 -3.78
C THR A 57 -11.53 17.35 -4.43
N LEU A 58 -11.36 17.88 -5.65
CA LEU A 58 -10.08 17.84 -6.38
C LEU A 58 -8.93 18.49 -5.61
N GLU A 59 -9.24 19.56 -4.88
CA GLU A 59 -8.27 20.37 -4.12
C GLU A 59 -7.85 19.69 -2.82
N ASN A 60 -8.67 18.75 -2.33
CA ASN A 60 -8.39 17.98 -1.11
C ASN A 60 -8.75 16.50 -1.30
N PRO A 61 -7.87 15.71 -1.95
CA PRO A 61 -8.15 14.32 -2.32
C PRO A 61 -8.05 13.33 -1.14
N GLU A 62 -8.07 13.78 0.11
CA GLU A 62 -8.02 12.88 1.27
C GLU A 62 -9.25 11.96 1.34
N ILE A 63 -9.05 10.74 1.84
CA ILE A 63 -10.13 9.78 2.06
C ILE A 63 -10.97 10.23 3.25
N ILE A 64 -12.24 10.50 2.99
CA ILE A 64 -13.21 10.88 4.02
C ILE A 64 -13.97 9.62 4.43
N TYR A 65 -13.63 9.03 5.58
CA TYR A 65 -14.37 7.88 6.11
C TYR A 65 -15.80 8.24 6.52
N GLU A 66 -16.76 7.36 6.23
CA GLU A 66 -18.10 7.47 6.78
C GLU A 66 -18.16 6.73 8.13
N ASN A 67 -18.17 7.52 9.21
CA ASN A 67 -18.12 7.01 10.58
C ASN A 67 -19.52 6.88 11.20
N ASN A 68 -19.64 6.05 12.24
CA ASN A 68 -20.87 5.88 13.03
C ASN A 68 -22.14 5.46 12.24
N ALA A 69 -22.00 4.93 11.03
CA ALA A 69 -23.08 4.27 10.31
C ALA A 69 -23.48 2.94 10.99
N SER A 70 -24.76 2.57 10.87
CA SER A 70 -25.25 1.23 11.17
C SER A 70 -25.19 0.38 9.90
N VAL A 71 -24.46 -0.72 9.94
CA VAL A 71 -24.18 -1.57 8.76
C VAL A 71 -24.61 -3.00 9.05
N SER A 72 -25.37 -3.58 8.13
CA SER A 72 -25.82 -4.97 8.23
C SER A 72 -25.95 -5.65 6.87
N VAL A 73 -25.72 -6.96 6.82
CA VAL A 73 -25.98 -7.80 5.66
C VAL A 73 -27.12 -8.76 6.01
N SER A 74 -28.22 -8.69 5.25
CA SER A 74 -29.35 -9.60 5.40
C SER A 74 -29.28 -10.74 4.38
N SER A 75 -29.72 -11.94 4.78
CA SER A 75 -29.79 -13.12 3.92
C SER A 75 -31.23 -13.52 3.61
N SER A 76 -31.47 -14.14 2.45
CA SER A 76 -32.78 -14.72 2.13
C SER A 76 -33.14 -15.95 2.98
N ALA A 77 -32.18 -16.51 3.72
CA ALA A 77 -32.40 -17.57 4.71
C ALA A 77 -32.93 -17.03 6.05
N GLY A 78 -33.01 -15.70 6.23
CA GLY A 78 -33.53 -15.03 7.42
C GLY A 78 -32.46 -14.56 8.40
N ASP A 79 -31.18 -14.77 8.10
CA ASP A 79 -30.06 -14.29 8.92
C ASP A 79 -29.82 -12.79 8.69
N ASN A 80 -29.31 -12.11 9.72
CA ASN A 80 -28.89 -10.72 9.62
C ASN A 80 -27.57 -10.52 10.39
N PHE A 81 -26.51 -10.19 9.65
CA PHE A 81 -25.17 -10.01 10.17
C PHE A 81 -24.92 -8.52 10.42
N ASN A 82 -24.71 -8.14 11.67
CA ASN A 82 -24.39 -6.76 12.05
C ASN A 82 -22.87 -6.53 12.05
N PHE A 83 -22.47 -5.31 11.72
CA PHE A 83 -21.08 -4.90 11.67
C PHE A 83 -20.81 -3.76 12.65
N SER A 84 -19.60 -3.73 13.20
CA SER A 84 -19.10 -2.66 14.07
C SER A 84 -17.87 -2.01 13.45
N GLN A 85 -17.75 -0.70 13.61
CA GLN A 85 -16.61 0.04 13.10
C GLN A 85 -15.35 -0.29 13.93
N ASN A 86 -14.26 -0.63 13.25
CA ASN A 86 -12.95 -0.82 13.85
C ASN A 86 -12.26 0.55 14.00
N SER A 87 -11.82 0.89 15.21
CA SER A 87 -11.26 2.21 15.53
C SER A 87 -9.88 2.48 14.92
N GLU A 88 -9.13 1.43 14.57
CA GLU A 88 -7.78 1.55 14.01
C GLU A 88 -7.80 1.73 12.49
N THR A 89 -8.68 0.99 11.81
CA THR A 89 -8.76 0.97 10.34
C THR A 89 -9.89 1.83 9.77
N GLY A 90 -10.89 2.18 10.59
CA GLY A 90 -12.11 2.85 10.14
C GLY A 90 -13.11 1.94 9.41
N PHE A 91 -12.76 0.69 9.12
CA PHE A 91 -13.61 -0.25 8.40
C PHE A 91 -14.70 -0.87 9.29
N TYR A 92 -15.82 -1.26 8.69
CA TYR A 92 -16.88 -2.00 9.37
C TYR A 92 -16.61 -3.50 9.28
N VAL A 93 -16.50 -4.17 10.43
CA VAL A 93 -16.19 -5.59 10.53
C VAL A 93 -17.39 -6.32 11.13
N SER A 94 -17.76 -7.47 10.57
CA SER A 94 -18.90 -8.23 11.08
C SER A 94 -18.66 -8.70 12.51
N ASN A 95 -19.66 -8.55 13.38
CA ASN A 95 -19.55 -8.88 14.80
C ASN A 95 -19.30 -10.37 15.05
N GLN A 96 -19.70 -11.21 14.09
CA GLN A 96 -19.46 -12.63 14.09
C GLN A 96 -18.88 -13.04 12.73
N PRO A 97 -17.97 -14.03 12.70
CA PRO A 97 -17.53 -14.61 11.45
C PRO A 97 -18.69 -15.33 10.76
N PHE A 98 -18.77 -15.20 9.44
CA PHE A 98 -19.72 -15.95 8.62
C PHE A 98 -19.12 -16.19 7.24
N SER A 99 -19.65 -17.16 6.52
CA SER A 99 -19.35 -17.37 5.11
C SER A 99 -20.64 -17.34 4.29
N ALA A 100 -20.57 -16.70 3.12
CA ALA A 100 -21.63 -16.71 2.14
C ALA A 100 -21.90 -18.15 1.67
N GLN A 101 -23.18 -18.52 1.58
CA GLN A 101 -23.62 -19.87 1.23
C GLN A 101 -24.16 -19.91 -0.20
N PRO A 102 -23.97 -21.02 -0.94
CA PRO A 102 -24.60 -21.22 -2.24
C PRO A 102 -26.14 -21.15 -2.14
N ASN A 103 -26.78 -20.58 -3.17
CA ASN A 103 -28.25 -20.45 -3.25
C ASN A 103 -28.89 -19.62 -2.12
N VAL A 104 -28.11 -18.74 -1.47
CA VAL A 104 -28.61 -17.73 -0.53
C VAL A 104 -28.32 -16.36 -1.11
N ASP A 105 -29.33 -15.49 -1.10
CA ASP A 105 -29.18 -14.12 -1.57
C ASP A 105 -28.83 -13.22 -0.40
N TYR A 106 -27.88 -12.32 -0.61
CA TYR A 106 -27.39 -11.36 0.38
C TYR A 106 -27.67 -9.94 -0.08
N ALA A 107 -28.02 -9.05 0.86
CA ALA A 107 -28.16 -7.63 0.61
C ALA A 107 -27.52 -6.80 1.73
N LEU A 108 -26.73 -5.80 1.36
CA LEU A 108 -26.12 -4.84 2.27
C LEU A 108 -27.12 -3.72 2.57
N ASN A 109 -27.24 -3.36 3.85
CA ASN A 109 -28.07 -2.26 4.34
C ASN A 109 -27.20 -1.33 5.17
N ILE A 110 -27.28 -0.03 4.88
CA ILE A 110 -26.50 1.02 5.55
C ILE A 110 -27.44 2.12 6.01
N ILE A 111 -27.28 2.55 7.26
CA ILE A 111 -27.91 3.76 7.80
C ILE A 111 -26.79 4.67 8.26
N THR A 112 -26.56 5.78 7.56
CA THR A 112 -25.52 6.76 7.89
C THR A 112 -25.86 7.53 9.17
N GLN A 113 -24.88 8.23 9.74
CA GLN A 113 -25.08 8.99 10.98
C GLN A 113 -26.13 10.10 10.83
N ASP A 114 -26.27 10.66 9.63
CA ASP A 114 -27.28 11.68 9.28
C ASP A 114 -28.68 11.08 9.01
N GLY A 115 -28.83 9.74 9.09
CA GLY A 115 -30.09 9.03 8.96
C GLY A 115 -30.48 8.64 7.52
N ARG A 116 -29.63 8.91 6.51
CA ARG A 116 -29.85 8.40 5.15
C ARG A 116 -29.71 6.87 5.12
N ARG A 117 -30.45 6.25 4.20
CA ARG A 117 -30.59 4.79 4.13
C ARG A 117 -30.25 4.30 2.73
N TYR A 118 -29.37 3.31 2.67
CA TYR A 118 -28.92 2.72 1.43
C TYR A 118 -29.04 1.20 1.48
N LYS A 119 -29.33 0.63 0.31
CA LYS A 119 -29.48 -0.80 0.15
C LYS A 119 -28.86 -1.28 -1.14
N SER A 120 -28.19 -2.44 -1.10
CA SER A 120 -27.72 -3.10 -2.32
C SER A 120 -28.84 -3.88 -3.02
N SER A 121 -28.66 -4.13 -4.30
CA SER A 121 -29.36 -5.25 -4.96
C SER A 121 -28.98 -6.58 -4.29
N ALA A 122 -29.86 -7.57 -4.39
CA ALA A 122 -29.58 -8.91 -3.91
C ALA A 122 -28.48 -9.56 -4.76
N VAL A 123 -27.48 -10.17 -4.11
CA VAL A 123 -26.37 -10.87 -4.76
C VAL A 123 -26.23 -12.29 -4.25
N ASN A 124 -25.80 -13.20 -5.12
CA ASN A 124 -25.59 -14.61 -4.79
C ASN A 124 -24.11 -14.97 -4.90
N LEU A 125 -23.69 -16.00 -4.16
CA LEU A 125 -22.35 -16.53 -4.25
C LEU A 125 -22.07 -17.11 -5.64
N THR A 126 -20.95 -16.71 -6.24
CA THR A 126 -20.49 -17.24 -7.52
C THR A 126 -20.01 -18.69 -7.42
N SER A 127 -19.89 -19.38 -8.56
CA SER A 127 -19.30 -20.73 -8.61
C SER A 127 -17.88 -20.73 -8.04
N SER A 128 -17.53 -21.74 -7.24
CA SER A 128 -16.18 -21.88 -6.68
C SER A 128 -15.24 -22.57 -7.66
N VAL A 129 -14.08 -21.96 -7.91
CA VAL A 129 -13.00 -22.50 -8.74
C VAL A 129 -11.69 -22.29 -8.01
N ALA A 130 -10.96 -23.38 -7.78
CA ALA A 130 -9.66 -23.34 -7.15
C ALA A 130 -8.60 -22.83 -8.12
N MET A 131 -7.63 -22.05 -7.60
CA MET A 131 -6.40 -21.79 -8.33
C MET A 131 -5.60 -23.08 -8.47
N ASP A 132 -5.08 -23.34 -9.67
CA ASP A 132 -4.21 -24.48 -9.92
C ASP A 132 -2.83 -24.20 -9.32
N ASP A 133 -2.24 -23.08 -9.74
CA ASP A 133 -0.89 -22.73 -9.36
C ASP A 133 -0.60 -21.26 -9.24
N VAL A 134 0.32 -20.97 -8.32
CA VAL A 134 0.93 -19.66 -8.12
C VAL A 134 2.43 -19.90 -8.10
N TYR A 135 3.15 -19.25 -9.01
CA TYR A 135 4.58 -19.47 -9.18
C TYR A 135 5.25 -18.20 -9.67
N ILE A 136 6.58 -18.19 -9.56
CA ILE A 136 7.40 -17.10 -10.04
C ILE A 136 8.00 -17.43 -11.41
N ASP A 137 8.22 -16.39 -12.20
CA ASP A 137 9.05 -16.45 -13.39
C ASP A 137 9.94 -15.20 -13.47
N ARG A 138 11.13 -15.35 -14.04
CA ARG A 138 12.06 -14.24 -14.21
C ARG A 138 11.71 -13.48 -15.48
N ILE A 139 11.51 -12.17 -15.36
CA ILE A 139 11.45 -11.27 -16.52
C ILE A 139 12.84 -10.73 -16.80
N ILE A 140 13.24 -10.80 -18.07
CA ILE A 140 14.43 -10.15 -18.60
C ILE A 140 13.96 -9.22 -19.73
N SER A 141 14.06 -7.92 -19.51
CA SER A 141 13.70 -6.89 -20.49
C SER A 141 14.90 -5.99 -20.77
N PRO A 142 15.57 -6.15 -21.93
CA PRO A 142 16.72 -5.34 -22.30
C PRO A 142 16.40 -3.85 -22.50
N THR A 143 15.12 -3.48 -22.68
CA THR A 143 14.71 -2.14 -23.11
C THR A 143 13.85 -1.39 -22.10
N ASP A 144 13.07 -2.09 -21.27
CA ASP A 144 12.05 -1.45 -20.44
C ASP A 144 12.44 -1.35 -18.96
N ASN A 145 13.65 -1.79 -18.59
CA ASN A 145 14.11 -1.89 -17.20
C ASN A 145 13.13 -2.66 -16.28
N LYS A 146 12.39 -3.62 -16.85
CA LYS A 146 11.42 -4.49 -16.15
C LYS A 146 12.05 -5.81 -15.68
N ASP A 147 13.37 -5.85 -15.58
CA ASP A 147 14.05 -7.02 -15.05
C ASP A 147 13.58 -7.25 -13.61
N GLY A 148 13.23 -8.49 -13.31
CA GLY A 148 12.75 -8.83 -11.98
C GLY A 148 11.96 -10.13 -11.95
N VAL A 149 11.14 -10.26 -10.92
CA VAL A 149 10.29 -11.43 -10.66
C VAL A 149 8.85 -11.10 -10.99
N GLN A 150 8.20 -11.99 -11.73
CA GLN A 150 6.77 -11.94 -11.99
C GLN A 150 6.10 -13.10 -11.28
N ILE A 151 5.16 -12.78 -10.39
CA ILE A 151 4.26 -13.76 -9.79
C ILE A 151 3.11 -13.96 -10.76
N LEU A 152 2.86 -15.23 -11.10
CA LEU A 152 1.90 -15.68 -12.12
C LEU A 152 0.88 -16.64 -11.50
N VAL A 153 -0.35 -16.58 -12.00
CA VAL A 153 -1.44 -17.50 -11.62
C VAL A 153 -1.92 -18.30 -12.81
N ASN A 154 -2.19 -19.58 -12.58
CA ASN A 154 -2.94 -20.46 -13.46
C ASN A 154 -4.22 -20.94 -12.76
N THR A 155 -5.33 -20.97 -13.50
CA THR A 155 -6.63 -21.46 -13.03
C THR A 155 -7.36 -22.11 -14.19
N GLU A 156 -7.92 -23.29 -13.97
CA GLU A 156 -8.72 -24.02 -14.95
C GLU A 156 -10.11 -24.34 -14.38
N ASP A 157 -11.18 -23.93 -15.10
CA ASP A 157 -12.54 -24.30 -14.77
C ASP A 157 -13.15 -25.19 -15.85
N LEU A 158 -13.10 -26.50 -15.60
CA LEU A 158 -13.68 -27.52 -16.48
C LEU A 158 -15.21 -27.44 -16.59
N THR A 159 -15.89 -26.74 -15.69
CA THR A 159 -17.36 -26.62 -15.70
C THR A 159 -17.86 -25.48 -16.60
N GLY A 160 -17.00 -24.51 -16.92
CA GLY A 160 -17.34 -23.36 -17.77
C GLY A 160 -18.18 -22.27 -17.09
N ASN A 161 -18.38 -22.35 -15.77
CA ASN A 161 -19.27 -21.48 -15.01
C ASN A 161 -18.59 -20.19 -14.53
N ALA A 162 -17.29 -20.24 -14.22
CA ALA A 162 -16.52 -19.08 -13.79
C ALA A 162 -15.79 -18.43 -14.97
N LYS A 163 -16.11 -17.18 -15.30
CA LYS A 163 -15.52 -16.49 -16.46
C LYS A 163 -14.82 -15.17 -16.16
N TYR A 164 -14.96 -14.70 -14.92
CA TYR A 164 -14.46 -13.40 -14.48
C TYR A 164 -13.73 -13.61 -13.16
N PHE A 165 -12.47 -13.15 -13.12
CA PHE A 165 -11.58 -13.40 -12.00
C PHE A 165 -10.95 -12.09 -11.56
N ARG A 166 -10.94 -11.84 -10.25
CA ARG A 166 -10.19 -10.75 -9.62
C ARG A 166 -9.17 -11.34 -8.66
N TYR A 167 -8.02 -10.68 -8.55
CA TYR A 167 -6.93 -11.08 -7.69
C TYR A 167 -6.57 -9.98 -6.71
N GLU A 168 -6.36 -10.38 -5.48
CA GLU A 168 -5.72 -9.59 -4.43
C GLU A 168 -4.54 -10.39 -3.89
N TYR A 169 -3.63 -9.74 -3.18
CA TYR A 169 -2.57 -10.45 -2.48
C TYR A 169 -2.21 -9.80 -1.16
N GLU A 170 -1.65 -10.60 -0.26
CA GLU A 170 -0.97 -10.14 0.95
C GLU A 170 0.50 -10.57 0.83
N GLU A 171 1.40 -9.60 0.79
CA GLU A 171 2.84 -9.85 0.74
C GLU A 171 3.48 -9.61 2.10
N THR A 172 4.46 -10.44 2.45
CA THR A 172 5.25 -10.29 3.66
C THR A 172 6.70 -10.61 3.33
N TYR A 173 7.63 -9.82 3.84
CA TYR A 173 9.06 -10.02 3.57
C TYR A 173 9.88 -9.95 4.84
N LYS A 174 10.93 -10.78 4.88
CA LYS A 174 11.91 -10.83 5.96
C LYS A 174 12.98 -9.78 5.71
N ILE A 175 13.25 -9.01 6.76
CA ILE A 175 14.27 -7.96 6.79
C ILE A 175 15.35 -8.41 7.76
N VAL A 176 16.60 -8.32 7.32
CA VAL A 176 17.77 -8.60 8.14
C VAL A 176 18.61 -7.33 8.19
N ALA A 177 18.69 -6.71 9.37
CA ALA A 177 19.47 -5.50 9.57
C ALA A 177 20.94 -5.75 9.19
N PRO A 178 21.52 -5.00 8.25
CA PRO A 178 22.87 -5.28 7.75
C PRO A 178 23.97 -4.99 8.77
N THR A 179 23.77 -3.99 9.64
CA THR A 179 24.79 -3.55 10.61
C THR A 179 24.18 -3.35 12.00
N PRO A 180 23.78 -4.44 12.68
CA PRO A 180 23.06 -4.35 13.94
C PRO A 180 23.91 -3.77 15.07
N THR A 181 23.37 -2.81 15.83
CA THR A 181 24.07 -2.29 17.02
C THR A 181 23.87 -3.19 18.24
N PRO A 182 24.95 -3.54 18.95
CA PRO A 182 24.89 -4.26 20.22
C PRO A 182 24.70 -3.32 21.42
N TYR A 183 24.37 -2.04 21.21
CA TYR A 183 24.25 -1.05 22.28
C TYR A 183 22.89 -0.33 22.25
N TYR A 184 22.35 -0.02 23.43
CA TYR A 184 21.52 1.16 23.63
C TYR A 184 22.44 2.36 23.82
N THR A 185 22.12 3.46 23.13
CA THR A 185 22.91 4.71 23.19
C THR A 185 22.13 5.76 23.97
N GLU A 186 22.77 6.38 24.96
CA GLU A 186 22.27 7.53 25.68
C GLU A 186 23.31 8.65 25.64
N LEU A 187 22.87 9.87 25.29
CA LEU A 187 23.68 11.08 25.39
C LEU A 187 23.36 11.77 26.72
N ALA A 188 24.36 11.89 27.60
CA ALA A 188 24.20 12.44 28.94
C ALA A 188 25.12 13.64 29.17
N ASN A 189 24.86 14.41 30.25
CA ASN A 189 25.74 15.48 30.72
C ASN A 189 26.12 16.55 29.66
N TYR A 190 25.18 16.90 28.77
CA TYR A 190 25.42 17.93 27.75
C TYR A 190 25.75 19.29 28.37
N ASN A 191 26.88 19.87 27.98
CA ASN A 191 27.36 21.17 28.41
C ASN A 191 27.21 22.19 27.26
N PRO A 192 26.30 23.18 27.38
CA PRO A 192 26.06 24.16 26.33
C PRO A 192 27.20 25.16 26.14
N ASP A 193 28.09 25.33 27.12
CA ASP A 193 29.18 26.31 27.05
C ASP A 193 30.31 25.86 26.10
N ASN A 194 30.49 24.54 25.91
CA ASN A 194 31.57 23.97 25.12
C ASN A 194 31.15 22.80 24.20
N GLY A 195 29.85 22.48 24.14
CA GLY A 195 29.28 21.42 23.30
C GLY A 195 29.70 19.99 23.68
N THR A 196 30.20 19.77 24.91
CA THR A 196 30.62 18.42 25.37
C THR A 196 29.45 17.63 25.94
N TYR A 197 29.48 16.31 25.77
CA TYR A 197 28.50 15.36 26.31
C TYR A 197 29.12 13.97 26.49
N ASP A 198 28.54 13.16 27.35
CA ASP A 198 28.93 11.76 27.54
C ASP A 198 28.11 10.85 26.62
N VAL A 199 28.78 9.89 25.97
CA VAL A 199 28.12 8.82 25.21
C VAL A 199 28.13 7.56 26.06
N ILE A 200 26.95 7.17 26.53
CA ILE A 200 26.76 5.97 27.35
C ILE A 200 26.27 4.84 26.44
N LEU A 201 27.07 3.79 26.31
CA LEU A 201 26.74 2.59 25.54
C LEU A 201 26.42 1.43 26.48
N THR A 202 25.15 1.04 26.54
CA THR A 202 24.68 -0.10 27.35
C THR A 202 24.49 -1.32 26.46
N PRO A 203 25.09 -2.49 26.76
CA PRO A 203 24.90 -3.69 25.93
C PRO A 203 23.43 -4.11 25.78
N ARG A 204 23.08 -4.58 24.59
CA ARG A 204 21.76 -5.15 24.27
C ARG A 204 21.88 -6.33 23.29
N GLU A 205 20.87 -7.19 23.30
CA GLU A 205 20.67 -8.18 22.24
C GLU A 205 20.13 -7.47 20.98
N PRO A 206 20.80 -7.55 19.82
CA PRO A 206 20.36 -6.81 18.64
C PRO A 206 19.07 -7.38 18.03
N GLU A 207 18.17 -6.48 17.65
CA GLU A 207 16.96 -6.80 16.88
C GLU A 207 17.30 -6.90 15.39
N VAL A 208 17.79 -8.08 14.98
CA VAL A 208 18.33 -8.30 13.63
C VAL A 208 17.25 -8.63 12.60
N ILE A 209 16.19 -9.34 13.01
CA ILE A 209 15.19 -9.89 12.09
C ILE A 209 13.84 -9.22 12.32
N CYS A 210 13.28 -8.66 11.25
CA CYS A 210 11.93 -8.11 11.24
C CYS A 210 11.13 -8.60 10.03
N TYR A 211 9.83 -8.33 10.05
CA TYR A 211 8.85 -8.66 9.03
C TYR A 211 7.95 -7.46 8.78
N SER A 212 7.79 -7.12 7.50
CA SER A 212 6.81 -6.13 7.05
C SER A 212 5.79 -6.81 6.16
N SER A 213 4.51 -6.43 6.31
CA SER A 213 3.40 -6.96 5.53
C SER A 213 2.65 -5.84 4.83
N GLU A 214 2.26 -6.09 3.58
CA GLU A 214 1.53 -5.15 2.73
C GLU A 214 0.41 -5.89 1.99
N ILE A 215 -0.68 -5.18 1.69
CA ILE A 215 -1.80 -5.71 0.92
C ILE A 215 -1.79 -5.10 -0.49
N SER A 216 -2.30 -5.84 -1.47
CA SER A 216 -2.43 -5.37 -2.85
C SER A 216 -3.30 -4.12 -2.93
N THR A 217 -2.89 -3.17 -3.75
CA THR A 217 -3.68 -1.99 -4.10
C THR A 217 -4.12 -2.05 -5.56
N GLY A 218 -5.17 -1.29 -5.90
CA GLY A 218 -5.73 -1.24 -7.25
C GLY A 218 -6.54 -2.48 -7.62
N ILE A 219 -6.91 -2.57 -8.90
CA ILE A 219 -7.81 -3.61 -9.42
C ILE A 219 -7.04 -4.49 -10.41
N THR A 220 -6.86 -5.76 -10.06
CA THR A 220 -6.22 -6.77 -10.91
C THR A 220 -7.25 -7.83 -11.25
N GLN A 221 -7.68 -7.88 -12.51
CA GLN A 221 -8.75 -8.77 -12.96
C GLN A 221 -8.55 -9.21 -14.40
N THR A 222 -9.16 -10.35 -14.75
CA THR A 222 -9.12 -10.94 -16.09
C THR A 222 -10.40 -11.70 -16.40
N THR A 223 -10.60 -12.04 -17.67
CA THR A 223 -11.72 -12.84 -18.14
C THR A 223 -11.28 -13.88 -19.15
N THR A 224 -11.99 -15.00 -19.18
CA THR A 224 -11.81 -16.10 -20.14
C THR A 224 -12.86 -16.07 -21.25
N THR A 225 -13.73 -15.06 -21.29
CA THR A 225 -14.85 -14.97 -22.26
C THR A 225 -14.41 -14.96 -23.72
N GLU A 226 -13.20 -14.48 -24.02
CA GLU A 226 -12.61 -14.43 -25.36
C GLU A 226 -11.64 -15.59 -25.65
N LEU A 227 -11.52 -16.56 -24.74
CA LEU A 227 -10.62 -17.70 -24.85
C LEU A 227 -11.36 -18.96 -25.31
N ASN A 228 -10.65 -19.83 -26.03
CA ASN A 228 -11.19 -21.13 -26.49
C ASN A 228 -11.43 -22.11 -25.33
N GLU A 229 -10.64 -21.98 -24.27
CA GLU A 229 -10.71 -22.79 -23.05
C GLU A 229 -11.02 -21.86 -21.87
N ASN A 230 -11.81 -22.34 -20.90
CA ASN A 230 -12.09 -21.59 -19.69
C ASN A 230 -10.91 -21.67 -18.70
N ARG A 231 -9.79 -21.08 -19.12
CA ARG A 231 -8.51 -21.20 -18.46
C ARG A 231 -7.81 -19.86 -18.38
N VAL A 232 -7.45 -19.46 -17.17
CA VAL A 232 -6.49 -18.40 -16.92
C VAL A 232 -5.11 -19.02 -16.93
N PHE A 233 -4.23 -18.54 -17.81
CA PHE A 233 -2.88 -19.07 -17.95
C PHE A 233 -1.86 -17.94 -17.87
N ARG A 234 -0.86 -18.11 -17.00
CA ARG A 234 0.25 -17.17 -16.82
C ARG A 234 -0.22 -15.75 -16.58
N PHE A 235 -1.27 -15.58 -15.76
CA PHE A 235 -1.80 -14.25 -15.50
C PHE A 235 -0.92 -13.52 -14.46
N PRO A 236 -0.38 -12.33 -14.79
CA PRO A 236 0.49 -11.58 -13.89
C PRO A 236 -0.29 -10.92 -12.76
N VAL A 237 0.04 -11.25 -11.52
CA VAL A 237 -0.60 -10.66 -10.32
C VAL A 237 0.30 -9.64 -9.60
N ARG A 238 1.61 -9.88 -9.58
CA ARG A 238 2.58 -8.99 -8.93
C ARG A 238 3.92 -9.03 -9.64
N HIS A 239 4.48 -7.86 -9.93
CA HIS A 239 5.85 -7.71 -10.43
C HIS A 239 6.73 -7.07 -9.37
N LEU A 240 7.92 -7.60 -9.14
CA LEU A 240 8.95 -7.07 -8.25
C LEU A 240 10.21 -6.82 -9.08
N SER A 241 10.76 -5.62 -9.02
CA SER A 241 12.01 -5.30 -9.74
C SER A 241 13.17 -6.14 -9.21
N LYS A 242 14.19 -6.39 -10.03
CA LYS A 242 15.45 -7.01 -9.59
C LYS A 242 16.16 -6.23 -8.48
N LEU A 243 15.85 -4.93 -8.34
CA LEU A 243 16.39 -4.06 -7.31
C LEU A 243 15.44 -3.89 -6.11
N ASP A 244 14.31 -4.60 -6.09
CA ASP A 244 13.34 -4.46 -5.01
C ASP A 244 13.90 -5.06 -3.70
N PRO A 245 14.08 -4.26 -2.63
CA PRO A 245 14.66 -4.74 -1.38
C PRO A 245 13.79 -5.80 -0.68
N LYS A 246 12.49 -5.88 -1.00
CA LYS A 246 11.55 -6.85 -0.41
C LYS A 246 11.94 -8.30 -0.69
N ILE A 247 12.61 -8.56 -1.81
CA ILE A 247 13.07 -9.91 -2.19
C ILE A 247 14.52 -10.19 -1.75
N GLN A 248 15.16 -9.26 -1.03
CA GLN A 248 16.58 -9.37 -0.66
C GLN A 248 16.89 -10.59 0.23
N THR A 249 16.02 -10.91 1.18
CA THR A 249 16.24 -12.05 2.09
C THR A 249 15.30 -13.19 1.78
N ARG A 250 14.00 -13.02 2.09
CA ARG A 250 12.96 -14.01 1.82
C ARG A 250 11.62 -13.31 1.71
N TYR A 251 10.83 -13.71 0.73
CA TYR A 251 9.56 -13.09 0.40
C TYR A 251 8.45 -14.14 0.42
N SER A 252 7.28 -13.75 0.93
CA SER A 252 6.05 -14.50 0.91
C SER A 252 4.93 -13.70 0.26
N ILE A 253 4.08 -14.37 -0.50
CA ILE A 253 2.86 -13.78 -1.04
C ILE A 253 1.71 -14.79 -0.96
N LEU A 254 0.61 -14.36 -0.35
CA LEU A 254 -0.67 -15.07 -0.38
C LEU A 254 -1.54 -14.43 -1.46
N VAL A 255 -1.68 -15.11 -2.59
CA VAL A 255 -2.57 -14.68 -3.67
C VAL A 255 -3.97 -15.18 -3.37
N LYS A 256 -4.95 -14.28 -3.48
CA LYS A 256 -6.39 -14.55 -3.33
C LYS A 256 -7.06 -14.35 -4.68
N GLN A 257 -7.80 -15.36 -5.12
CA GLN A 257 -8.60 -15.33 -6.33
C GLN A 257 -10.08 -15.28 -5.96
N TYR A 258 -10.78 -14.34 -6.57
CA TYR A 258 -12.22 -14.13 -6.45
C TYR A 258 -12.87 -14.45 -7.79
N VAL A 259 -13.90 -15.31 -7.79
CA VAL A 259 -14.75 -15.49 -8.97
C VAL A 259 -15.86 -14.43 -8.93
N GLN A 260 -15.93 -13.59 -9.95
CA GLN A 260 -16.84 -12.45 -9.97
C GLN A 260 -18.10 -12.73 -10.81
N SER A 261 -19.19 -12.03 -10.46
CA SER A 261 -20.30 -11.89 -11.39
C SER A 261 -19.91 -10.96 -12.55
N VAL A 262 -20.65 -11.03 -13.66
CA VAL A 262 -20.44 -10.12 -14.80
C VAL A 262 -20.62 -8.66 -14.40
N ASP A 263 -21.59 -8.38 -13.52
CA ASP A 263 -21.89 -7.03 -13.05
C ASP A 263 -20.75 -6.47 -12.20
N ALA A 264 -20.22 -7.28 -11.27
CA ALA A 264 -19.07 -6.90 -10.45
C ALA A 264 -17.83 -6.65 -11.31
N PHE A 265 -17.48 -7.58 -12.21
CA PHE A 265 -16.35 -7.43 -13.12
C PHE A 265 -16.45 -6.15 -13.97
N THR A 266 -17.66 -5.87 -14.48
CA THR A 266 -17.93 -4.66 -15.28
C THR A 266 -17.76 -3.40 -14.44
N PHE A 267 -18.29 -3.38 -13.22
CA PHE A 267 -18.11 -2.27 -12.28
C PHE A 267 -16.62 -2.00 -12.03
N TYR A 268 -15.85 -3.00 -11.60
CA TYR A 268 -14.42 -2.83 -11.31
C TYR A 268 -13.60 -2.50 -12.57
N LYS A 269 -14.03 -2.96 -13.75
CA LYS A 269 -13.38 -2.59 -15.02
C LYS A 269 -13.52 -1.10 -15.27
N ILE A 270 -14.74 -0.56 -15.15
CA ILE A 270 -15.02 0.86 -15.33
C ILE A 270 -14.25 1.69 -14.27
N VAL A 271 -14.25 1.25 -13.01
CA VAL A 271 -13.48 1.90 -11.94
C VAL A 271 -11.99 1.95 -12.26
N LYS A 272 -11.43 0.84 -12.77
CA LYS A 272 -10.02 0.76 -13.16
C LYS A 272 -9.69 1.69 -14.33
N GLU A 273 -10.55 1.72 -15.35
CA GLU A 273 -10.37 2.58 -16.55
C GLU A 273 -10.43 4.08 -16.21
N LEU A 274 -11.13 4.44 -15.14
CA LEU A 274 -11.25 5.82 -14.66
C LEU A 274 -10.15 6.23 -13.65
N GLY A 275 -9.20 5.33 -13.36
CA GLY A 275 -7.94 5.63 -12.65
C GLY A 275 -7.87 5.20 -11.19
N SER A 276 -9.02 4.99 -10.53
CA SER A 276 -9.28 4.37 -9.21
C SER A 276 -10.61 4.89 -8.68
N VAL A 277 -11.20 4.28 -7.64
CA VAL A 277 -12.36 4.88 -6.94
C VAL A 277 -12.01 6.28 -6.43
N GLU A 278 -10.74 6.50 -6.03
CA GLU A 278 -10.20 7.77 -5.54
C GLU A 278 -10.10 8.84 -6.66
N SER A 279 -9.66 8.46 -7.86
CA SER A 279 -9.63 9.34 -9.05
C SER A 279 -11.04 9.69 -9.54
N LEU A 280 -11.99 8.76 -9.35
CA LEU A 280 -13.43 8.94 -9.55
C LEU A 280 -14.09 9.90 -8.55
N LEU A 281 -13.44 10.18 -7.41
CA LEU A 281 -13.92 11.16 -6.44
C LEU A 281 -13.66 12.59 -6.92
N SER A 282 -12.81 12.77 -7.93
CA SER A 282 -12.46 14.05 -8.49
C SER A 282 -13.48 14.47 -9.57
N GLN A 283 -14.31 15.48 -9.31
CA GLN A 283 -15.34 15.88 -10.28
C GLN A 283 -14.72 16.62 -11.48
N GLY A 284 -14.85 16.03 -12.66
CA GLY A 284 -14.34 16.59 -13.93
C GLY A 284 -14.24 15.57 -15.07
N GLN A 285 -14.33 14.27 -14.77
CA GLN A 285 -14.35 13.21 -15.79
C GLN A 285 -15.78 12.87 -16.25
N PRO A 286 -16.03 12.69 -17.56
CA PRO A 286 -17.32 12.20 -18.04
C PRO A 286 -17.53 10.72 -17.64
N GLY A 287 -18.51 10.45 -16.77
CA GLY A 287 -19.01 9.10 -16.50
C GLY A 287 -19.32 8.83 -15.03
N TYR A 288 -20.60 8.60 -14.71
CA TYR A 288 -21.01 8.07 -13.40
C TYR A 288 -20.95 6.54 -13.45
N VAL A 289 -20.18 5.91 -12.55
CA VAL A 289 -20.12 4.45 -12.45
C VAL A 289 -21.32 3.97 -11.64
N THR A 290 -22.31 3.42 -12.32
CA THR A 290 -23.48 2.82 -11.66
C THR A 290 -23.08 1.51 -10.98
N GLY A 291 -23.15 1.48 -9.66
CA GLY A 291 -22.99 0.28 -8.85
C GLY A 291 -24.33 -0.42 -8.61
N ASN A 292 -24.39 -1.26 -7.58
CA ASN A 292 -25.63 -1.94 -7.17
C ASN A 292 -26.22 -1.38 -5.87
N MET A 293 -25.73 -0.24 -5.38
CA MET A 293 -26.22 0.47 -4.19
C MET A 293 -27.23 1.55 -4.58
N VAL A 294 -28.34 1.65 -3.86
CA VAL A 294 -29.37 2.68 -4.06
C VAL A 294 -29.79 3.32 -2.74
N SER A 295 -30.21 4.58 -2.78
CA SER A 295 -30.86 5.26 -1.65
C SER A 295 -32.32 4.82 -1.55
N GLU A 296 -32.78 4.46 -0.34
CA GLU A 296 -34.17 4.06 -0.11
C GLU A 296 -35.13 5.26 -0.15
N ALA A 297 -34.63 6.47 0.08
CA ALA A 297 -35.44 7.69 0.13
C ALA A 297 -35.50 8.41 -1.23
N ASN A 298 -34.41 8.39 -2.00
CA ASN A 298 -34.32 9.08 -3.29
C ASN A 298 -33.57 8.22 -4.33
N PRO A 299 -34.26 7.55 -5.26
CA PRO A 299 -33.63 6.76 -6.31
C PRO A 299 -32.68 7.54 -7.24
N ASP A 300 -32.81 8.86 -7.30
CA ASP A 300 -31.94 9.73 -8.11
C ASP A 300 -30.68 10.18 -7.34
N GLU A 301 -30.58 9.87 -6.03
CA GLU A 301 -29.38 10.12 -5.24
C GLU A 301 -28.23 9.24 -5.71
N LYS A 302 -27.07 9.86 -5.98
CA LYS A 302 -25.88 9.14 -6.39
C LYS A 302 -25.29 8.38 -5.22
N VAL A 303 -24.98 7.12 -5.45
CA VAL A 303 -24.16 6.27 -4.57
C VAL A 303 -23.13 5.58 -5.44
N LEU A 304 -21.89 5.55 -5.00
CA LEU A 304 -20.81 4.83 -5.67
C LEU A 304 -20.49 3.56 -4.90
N GLY A 305 -20.11 2.51 -5.62
CA GLY A 305 -19.70 1.27 -4.97
C GLY A 305 -20.51 0.05 -5.36
N PHE A 306 -19.97 -1.11 -5.01
CA PHE A 306 -20.57 -2.39 -5.34
C PHE A 306 -20.46 -3.33 -4.15
N PHE A 307 -21.57 -3.99 -3.83
CA PHE A 307 -21.64 -5.08 -2.88
C PHE A 307 -21.70 -6.40 -3.65
N GLU A 308 -20.74 -7.30 -3.45
CA GLU A 308 -20.74 -8.61 -4.11
C GLU A 308 -20.57 -9.75 -3.11
N ALA A 309 -21.11 -10.92 -3.47
CA ALA A 309 -20.79 -12.20 -2.85
C ALA A 309 -19.96 -13.02 -3.84
N SER A 310 -18.73 -13.37 -3.46
CA SER A 310 -17.76 -14.00 -4.37
C SER A 310 -17.12 -15.21 -3.71
N SER A 311 -17.05 -16.33 -4.44
CA SER A 311 -16.24 -17.46 -4.01
C SER A 311 -14.76 -17.08 -4.05
N MET A 312 -14.00 -17.51 -3.04
CA MET A 312 -12.60 -17.15 -2.88
C MET A 312 -11.73 -18.36 -2.61
N THR A 313 -10.61 -18.45 -3.32
CA THR A 313 -9.54 -19.40 -3.01
C THR A 313 -8.21 -18.66 -2.88
N SER A 314 -7.28 -19.22 -2.11
CA SER A 314 -5.98 -18.60 -1.91
C SER A 314 -4.84 -19.61 -1.91
N LYS A 315 -3.65 -19.17 -2.31
CA LYS A 315 -2.43 -19.98 -2.30
C LYS A 315 -1.25 -19.10 -1.90
N ARG A 316 -0.48 -19.57 -0.93
CA ARG A 316 0.73 -18.89 -0.46
C ARG A 316 1.96 -19.56 -1.06
N ILE A 317 2.90 -18.74 -1.51
CA ILE A 317 4.24 -19.19 -1.89
C ILE A 317 5.32 -18.40 -1.15
N TYR A 318 6.51 -18.97 -1.13
CA TYR A 318 7.73 -18.37 -0.60
C TYR A 318 8.83 -18.49 -1.65
N PHE A 319 9.67 -17.48 -1.77
CA PHE A 319 10.86 -17.54 -2.59
C PHE A 319 11.92 -16.54 -2.12
N ASN A 320 13.16 -16.78 -2.54
CA ASN A 320 14.30 -15.89 -2.39
C ASN A 320 14.72 -15.35 -3.77
N TYR A 321 15.56 -14.32 -3.79
CA TYR A 321 16.07 -13.78 -5.05
C TYR A 321 16.89 -14.81 -5.84
N GLU A 322 17.54 -15.77 -5.18
CA GLU A 322 18.27 -16.86 -5.86
C GLU A 322 17.34 -17.81 -6.63
N ASP A 323 16.11 -18.03 -6.17
CA ASP A 323 15.13 -18.90 -6.84
C ASP A 323 14.73 -18.32 -8.21
N ALA A 324 14.79 -16.99 -8.35
CA ALA A 324 14.61 -16.28 -9.60
C ALA A 324 15.91 -16.07 -10.40
N GLY A 325 17.05 -16.57 -9.90
CA GLY A 325 18.37 -16.39 -10.51
C GLY A 325 18.85 -14.94 -10.56
N LEU A 326 18.42 -14.11 -9.60
CA LEU A 326 18.83 -12.70 -9.48
C LEU A 326 20.11 -12.57 -8.65
N GLU A 327 20.79 -11.43 -8.79
CA GLU A 327 21.80 -11.01 -7.81
C GLU A 327 21.11 -10.44 -6.57
N LYS A 328 21.83 -10.40 -5.44
CA LYS A 328 21.28 -9.88 -4.18
C LYS A 328 20.82 -8.42 -4.36
N PRO A 329 19.52 -8.12 -4.21
CA PRO A 329 18.98 -6.77 -4.26
C PRO A 329 19.61 -5.84 -3.19
N PRO A 330 19.57 -4.51 -3.40
CA PRO A 330 20.00 -3.54 -2.39
C PRO A 330 19.10 -3.59 -1.15
N TYR A 331 19.55 -2.98 -0.05
CA TYR A 331 18.72 -2.79 1.15
C TYR A 331 17.78 -1.58 0.97
N PHE A 332 16.80 -1.43 1.87
CA PHE A 332 15.78 -0.37 1.79
C PHE A 332 16.37 1.05 1.81
N VAL A 333 17.50 1.23 2.48
CA VAL A 333 18.26 2.48 2.54
C VAL A 333 19.74 2.17 2.35
N ASP A 334 20.51 3.19 1.96
CA ASP A 334 21.97 3.09 1.96
C ASP A 334 22.50 3.02 3.40
N CYS A 335 23.35 2.03 3.66
CA CYS A 335 23.86 1.67 4.98
C CYS A 335 25.36 1.92 5.10
N GLU A 336 25.79 3.08 4.58
CA GLU A 336 27.15 3.57 4.76
C GLU A 336 27.46 3.76 6.26
N VAL A 337 28.61 3.24 6.68
CA VAL A 337 29.11 3.42 8.04
C VAL A 337 29.93 4.70 8.08
N LEU A 338 29.46 5.68 8.84
CA LEU A 338 30.18 6.93 9.09
C LEU A 338 31.12 6.77 10.28
N PHE A 339 32.24 7.50 10.24
CA PHE A 339 33.25 7.54 11.29
C PHE A 339 33.37 8.99 11.74
N LEU A 340 33.09 9.26 13.02
CA LEU A 340 33.12 10.61 13.60
C LEU A 340 34.04 10.62 14.83
N ASP A 341 35.08 11.45 14.81
CA ASP A 341 35.99 11.72 15.92
C ASP A 341 35.35 12.74 16.87
N TYR A 342 34.94 12.29 18.04
CA TYR A 342 34.37 13.17 19.06
C TYR A 342 35.36 14.26 19.51
N ASN A 343 36.68 14.06 19.38
CA ASN A 343 37.65 15.08 19.75
C ASN A 343 37.74 16.22 18.74
N ASP A 344 37.24 16.03 17.52
CA ASP A 344 37.14 17.10 16.54
C ASP A 344 35.94 18.00 16.85
N ASN A 345 36.25 19.23 17.25
CA ASN A 345 35.28 20.24 17.67
C ASN A 345 35.65 21.63 17.15
N THR A 346 36.28 21.68 15.98
CA THR A 346 36.72 22.94 15.35
C THR A 346 36.15 23.05 13.96
N VAL A 347 35.76 24.26 13.59
CA VAL A 347 35.46 24.65 12.20
C VAL A 347 36.57 25.51 11.60
N LEU A 348 37.71 25.62 12.29
CA LEU A 348 38.76 26.61 12.02
C LEU A 348 39.71 26.20 10.89
N ASP A 349 39.68 24.93 10.47
CA ASP A 349 40.48 24.33 9.41
C ASP A 349 39.66 23.97 8.15
N ASN A 350 38.42 24.46 8.07
CA ASN A 350 37.40 24.08 7.07
C ASN A 350 36.93 22.61 7.14
N ASP A 351 37.20 21.90 8.24
CA ASP A 351 36.57 20.61 8.54
C ASP A 351 35.24 20.85 9.31
N PRO A 352 34.20 20.02 9.12
CA PRO A 352 33.00 20.10 9.94
C PRO A 352 33.27 19.66 11.40
N ASP A 353 32.57 20.27 12.35
CA ASP A 353 32.59 19.85 13.76
C ASP A 353 31.94 18.45 13.90
N GLU A 354 32.77 17.40 13.88
CA GLU A 354 32.29 16.01 13.93
C GLU A 354 31.62 15.68 15.27
N ARG A 355 32.01 16.32 16.38
CA ARG A 355 31.33 16.16 17.67
C ARG A 355 29.89 16.66 17.61
N GLN A 356 29.66 17.82 17.00
CA GLN A 356 28.32 18.37 16.84
C GLN A 356 27.48 17.52 15.89
N ILE A 357 28.06 17.07 14.77
CA ILE A 357 27.38 16.16 13.83
C ILE A 357 26.97 14.87 14.54
N LEU A 358 27.87 14.27 15.33
CA LEU A 358 27.55 13.07 16.11
C LEU A 358 26.39 13.33 17.08
N TYR A 359 26.39 14.47 17.77
CA TYR A 359 25.29 14.83 18.68
C TYR A 359 23.96 14.94 17.94
N ASP A 360 23.94 15.66 16.83
CA ASP A 360 22.72 15.92 16.06
C ASP A 360 22.13 14.63 15.48
N LEU A 361 22.97 13.77 14.89
CA LEU A 361 22.53 12.51 14.27
C LEU A 361 22.04 11.46 15.28
N ILE A 362 22.65 11.42 16.47
CA ILE A 362 22.23 10.48 17.52
C ILE A 362 21.01 11.02 18.28
N SER A 363 20.96 12.32 18.59
CA SER A 363 19.83 12.93 19.33
C SER A 363 18.53 12.97 18.52
N SER A 364 18.63 13.07 17.19
CA SER A 364 17.50 12.94 16.26
C SER A 364 17.02 11.50 16.05
N ASN A 365 17.75 10.50 16.58
CA ASN A 365 17.55 9.08 16.32
C ASN A 365 17.67 8.69 14.83
N GLU A 366 18.30 9.51 13.99
CA GLU A 366 18.57 9.19 12.58
C GLU A 366 19.65 8.13 12.43
N TYR A 367 20.64 8.11 13.34
CA TYR A 367 21.75 7.16 13.34
C TYR A 367 21.87 6.43 14.68
N GLN A 368 22.54 5.27 14.64
CA GLN A 368 22.87 4.45 15.79
C GLN A 368 24.36 4.22 15.87
N ILE A 369 24.91 4.29 17.09
CA ILE A 369 26.30 3.92 17.35
C ILE A 369 26.43 2.39 17.31
N ILE A 370 27.29 1.89 16.44
CA ILE A 370 27.60 0.45 16.30
C ILE A 370 28.93 0.07 16.94
N GLY A 371 29.70 1.07 17.38
CA GLY A 371 30.92 0.88 18.17
C GLY A 371 31.75 2.15 18.27
N ALA A 372 32.70 2.16 19.19
CA ALA A 372 33.66 3.23 19.39
C ALA A 372 35.05 2.65 19.67
N ASN A 373 36.11 3.35 19.28
CA ASN A 373 37.48 2.96 19.60
C ASN A 373 38.05 3.76 20.78
N SER A 374 39.26 3.40 21.22
CA SER A 374 39.95 4.06 22.34
C SER A 374 40.34 5.53 22.08
N ARG A 375 40.21 6.01 20.84
CA ARG A 375 40.44 7.41 20.45
C ARG A 375 39.15 8.22 20.36
N LEU A 376 38.01 7.66 20.80
CA LEU A 376 36.69 8.30 20.69
C LEU A 376 36.24 8.54 19.25
N ILE A 377 36.71 7.71 18.30
CA ILE A 377 36.13 7.65 16.96
C ILE A 377 34.93 6.71 17.04
N TYR A 378 33.74 7.27 16.82
CA TYR A 378 32.47 6.56 16.80
C TYR A 378 32.15 6.09 15.40
N ARG A 379 31.73 4.84 15.30
CA ARG A 379 31.15 4.25 14.09
C ARG A 379 29.66 4.31 14.21
N ILE A 380 29.00 4.96 13.25
CA ILE A 380 27.55 5.12 13.23
C ILE A 380 26.97 4.68 11.90
N VAL A 381 25.72 4.27 11.90
CA VAL A 381 24.95 3.90 10.69
C VAL A 381 23.51 4.35 10.88
N LYS A 382 22.77 4.59 9.79
CA LYS A 382 21.35 4.92 9.87
C LYS A 382 20.57 3.92 10.71
N SER A 383 19.59 4.40 11.47
CA SER A 383 18.83 3.58 12.41
C SER A 383 18.18 2.36 11.75
N GLU A 384 17.65 2.50 10.53
CA GLU A 384 17.02 1.43 9.74
C GLU A 384 18.00 0.30 9.35
N CYS A 385 19.30 0.59 9.32
CA CYS A 385 20.36 -0.39 9.01
C CYS A 385 20.78 -1.21 10.23
N SER A 386 20.43 -0.74 11.43
CA SER A 386 20.92 -1.25 12.70
C SER A 386 19.82 -1.87 13.55
N VAL A 387 18.61 -1.31 13.46
CA VAL A 387 17.46 -1.68 14.28
C VAL A 387 16.25 -1.72 13.36
N CYS A 388 15.90 -2.91 12.88
CA CYS A 388 14.84 -3.04 11.88
C CYS A 388 13.45 -2.66 12.42
N THR A 389 13.26 -2.58 13.74
CA THR A 389 12.01 -2.16 14.37
C THR A 389 11.69 -0.67 14.23
N TYR A 390 12.61 0.13 13.67
CA TYR A 390 12.30 1.51 13.28
C TYR A 390 11.23 1.62 12.20
N PHE A 391 11.10 0.60 11.33
CA PHE A 391 10.16 0.63 10.20
C PHE A 391 9.46 -0.71 9.94
N SER A 392 9.66 -1.70 10.81
CA SER A 392 9.17 -3.07 10.63
C SER A 392 8.86 -3.72 11.99
N SER A 393 8.26 -4.91 11.98
CA SER A 393 7.91 -5.63 13.22
C SER A 393 8.89 -6.77 13.47
N ASN A 394 9.42 -6.89 14.70
CA ASN A 394 10.19 -8.06 15.12
C ASN A 394 9.30 -9.28 15.45
N VAL A 395 7.98 -9.17 15.31
CA VAL A 395 7.04 -10.28 15.52
C VAL A 395 6.99 -11.14 14.27
N LYS A 396 7.40 -12.40 14.40
CA LYS A 396 7.32 -13.39 13.31
C LYS A 396 5.86 -13.76 13.03
N PRO A 397 5.36 -13.65 11.78
CA PRO A 397 4.00 -14.08 11.43
C PRO A 397 3.83 -15.59 11.60
N ASP A 398 2.66 -16.03 12.08
CA ASP A 398 2.37 -17.45 12.35
C ASP A 398 2.42 -18.33 11.10
N PHE A 399 2.09 -17.78 9.93
CA PHE A 399 2.18 -18.51 8.67
C PHE A 399 3.62 -18.65 8.16
N TRP A 400 4.59 -17.90 8.70
CA TRP A 400 5.91 -17.75 8.08
C TRP A 400 6.76 -19.02 8.13
N GLU A 401 7.20 -19.48 6.96
CA GLU A 401 8.09 -20.63 6.78
C GLU A 401 9.51 -20.16 6.43
N ASP A 402 10.52 -20.65 7.14
CA ASP A 402 11.94 -20.26 6.98
C ASP A 402 12.66 -20.91 5.78
#